data_AF-B8GKG9-F1
#
_entry.id   AF-B8GKG9-F1
#
_cell.length_a   1.000
_cell.length_b   1.000
_cell.length_c   1.000
_cell.angle_alpha   90.00
_cell.angle_beta   90.00
_cell.angle_gamma   90.00
#
_symmetry.space_group_name_H-M   'P 1'
#
loop_
_entity.id
_entity.type
_entity.pdbx_description
1 polymer ?
#
loop_
_entity_poly.entity_id
_entity_poly.type
_entity_poly.pdbx_seq_one_letter_code
_entity_poly.pdbx_strand_id
1 'polypeptide(L)'
;MSSSGHETLIRDLTAAAVHYCSTGALIPGGGTITLAGATDHARTTADIGSVRLCCPFPEPAALGKAGEVGAGLLTALRFDSTIRSAAMVPCSPSILDVAERILLDAAEYDRHGTPPGISTMDWGTAFCCREGVPDLIYDRSADPFKIVIFAERPMDVVDEIIMLSRRSTNIEL
;
A
#
# COMPACT_ATOMS: atom_id res chain seq x y z
N MET A 1 26.79 -1.55 -7.45
CA MET A 1 25.59 -1.42 -8.32
C MET A 1 24.31 -1.08 -7.55
N SER A 2 24.26 -1.06 -6.21
CA SER A 2 23.02 -0.79 -5.45
C SER A 2 22.59 0.68 -5.33
N SER A 3 23.45 1.67 -5.60
CA SER A 3 23.08 3.10 -5.43
C SER A 3 22.03 3.57 -6.44
N SER A 4 22.14 3.16 -7.71
CA SER A 4 21.29 3.68 -8.79
C SER A 4 19.83 3.20 -8.69
N GLY A 5 19.59 1.96 -8.23
CA GLY A 5 18.24 1.44 -8.02
C GLY A 5 17.53 2.11 -6.85
N HIS A 6 18.26 2.33 -5.75
CA HIS A 6 17.74 3.07 -4.59
C HIS A 6 17.40 4.52 -4.93
N GLU A 7 18.27 5.24 -5.65
CA GLU A 7 18.01 6.60 -6.09
C GLU A 7 16.78 6.69 -7.00
N THR A 8 16.64 5.73 -7.93
CA THR A 8 15.47 5.63 -8.82
C THR A 8 14.19 5.43 -8.01
N LEU A 9 14.18 4.47 -7.08
CA LEU A 9 13.02 4.21 -6.22
C LEU A 9 12.62 5.44 -5.39
N ILE A 10 13.59 6.14 -4.78
CA ILE A 10 13.33 7.34 -3.99
C ILE A 10 12.74 8.46 -4.87
N ARG A 11 13.24 8.64 -6.08
CA ARG A 11 12.69 9.58 -7.05
C ARG A 11 11.25 9.24 -7.41
N ASP A 12 10.97 7.97 -7.70
CA ASP A 12 9.66 7.53 -8.17
C ASP A 12 8.60 7.60 -7.06
N LEU A 13 8.96 7.25 -5.82
CA LEU A 13 8.13 7.47 -4.63
C LEU A 13 7.84 8.96 -4.40
N THR A 14 8.88 9.80 -4.53
CA THR A 14 8.73 11.25 -4.36
C THR A 14 7.81 11.83 -5.44
N ALA A 15 7.96 11.41 -6.69
CA ALA A 15 7.12 11.85 -7.80
C ALA A 15 5.65 11.46 -7.59
N ALA A 16 5.38 10.22 -7.17
CA ALA A 16 4.04 9.74 -6.85
C ALA A 16 3.42 10.54 -5.68
N ALA A 17 4.20 10.82 -4.63
CA ALA A 17 3.70 11.58 -3.49
C ALA A 17 3.41 13.05 -3.83
N VAL A 18 4.26 13.69 -4.66
CA VAL A 18 4.00 15.04 -5.18
C VAL A 18 2.75 15.05 -6.06
N HIS A 19 2.58 14.04 -6.92
CA HIS A 19 1.38 13.89 -7.74
C HIS A 19 0.11 13.84 -6.87
N TYR A 20 0.08 12.95 -5.87
CA TYR A 20 -1.02 12.87 -4.90
C TYR A 20 -1.35 14.25 -4.30
N CYS A 21 -0.35 14.94 -3.75
CA CYS A 21 -0.53 16.24 -3.10
C CYS A 21 -1.09 17.31 -4.06
N SER A 22 -0.69 17.27 -5.33
CA SER A 22 -1.16 18.21 -6.36
C SER A 22 -2.63 18.04 -6.75
N THR A 23 -3.23 16.88 -6.46
CA THR A 23 -4.62 16.60 -6.89
C THR A 23 -5.68 17.14 -5.92
N GLY A 24 -5.27 17.49 -4.69
CA GLY A 24 -6.21 17.84 -3.61
C GLY A 24 -7.06 16.66 -3.12
N ALA A 25 -6.70 15.42 -3.47
CA ALA A 25 -7.37 14.22 -2.98
C ALA A 25 -7.30 14.12 -1.44
N LEU A 26 -8.41 13.70 -0.84
CA LEU A 26 -8.52 13.45 0.59
C LEU A 26 -8.05 12.04 0.92
N ILE A 27 -7.46 11.86 2.11
CA ILE A 27 -7.07 10.55 2.61
C ILE A 27 -8.34 9.76 2.94
N PRO A 28 -8.58 8.60 2.30
CA PRO A 28 -9.71 7.75 2.66
C PRO A 28 -9.66 7.41 4.16
N GLY A 29 -10.77 7.52 4.86
CA GLY A 29 -10.91 7.17 6.29
C GLY A 29 -10.24 8.14 7.28
N GLY A 30 -9.55 9.17 6.79
CA GLY A 30 -8.75 10.08 7.62
C GLY A 30 -7.46 9.44 8.14
N GLY A 31 -6.44 10.25 8.40
CA GLY A 31 -5.17 9.77 8.96
C GLY A 31 -4.00 9.92 7.99
N THR A 32 -3.19 8.88 7.82
CA THR A 32 -1.97 8.91 7.02
C THR A 32 -1.85 7.66 6.16
N ILE A 33 -1.46 7.86 4.89
CA ILE A 33 -1.11 6.78 3.98
C ILE A 33 0.41 6.61 3.93
N THR A 34 0.86 5.37 4.07
CA THR A 34 2.26 5.00 3.79
C THR A 34 2.31 4.32 2.44
N LEU A 35 2.93 4.97 1.46
CA LEU A 35 3.25 4.39 0.16
C LEU A 35 4.64 3.75 0.23
N ALA A 36 4.76 2.51 -0.20
CA ALA A 36 5.98 1.74 -0.26
C ALA A 36 6.26 1.28 -1.70
N GLY A 37 7.55 1.15 -2.02
CA GLY A 37 8.01 0.60 -3.28
C GLY A 37 9.29 -0.21 -3.08
N ALA A 38 9.54 -1.16 -3.97
CA ALA A 38 10.67 -2.08 -3.91
C ALA A 38 11.63 -1.87 -5.09
N THR A 39 12.93 -2.02 -4.84
CA THR A 39 13.90 -2.11 -5.94
C THR A 39 13.78 -3.44 -6.71
N ASP A 40 14.30 -3.49 -7.94
CA ASP A 40 14.25 -4.65 -8.86
C ASP A 40 14.67 -6.00 -8.23
N HIS A 41 15.57 -5.95 -7.24
CA HIS A 41 16.11 -7.15 -6.59
C HIS A 41 15.88 -7.16 -5.09
N ALA A 42 14.81 -6.51 -4.61
CA ALA A 42 14.48 -6.47 -3.20
C ALA A 42 14.46 -7.88 -2.56
N ARG A 43 15.21 -8.03 -1.47
CA ARG A 43 15.29 -9.25 -0.65
C ARG A 43 14.97 -8.97 0.81
N THR A 44 15.16 -7.73 1.24
CA THR A 44 15.03 -7.31 2.62
C THR A 44 14.25 -6.00 2.70
N THR A 45 13.81 -5.63 3.90
CA THR A 45 13.16 -4.35 4.14
C THR A 45 14.07 -3.15 3.85
N ALA A 46 15.39 -3.32 3.82
CA ALA A 46 16.34 -2.27 3.43
C ALA A 46 16.23 -1.89 1.95
N ASP A 47 15.74 -2.81 1.11
CA ASP A 47 15.52 -2.61 -0.32
C ASP A 47 14.13 -2.01 -0.63
N ILE A 48 13.36 -1.72 0.41
CA ILE A 48 12.03 -1.12 0.34
C ILE A 48 12.13 0.35 0.73
N GLY A 49 11.69 1.22 -0.17
CA GLY A 49 11.50 2.64 0.06
C GLY A 49 10.08 2.92 0.52
N SER A 50 9.89 4.00 1.26
CA SER A 50 8.57 4.49 1.61
C SER A 50 8.51 6.00 1.68
N VAL A 51 7.31 6.52 1.43
CA VAL A 51 6.96 7.94 1.57
C VAL A 51 5.61 8.07 2.25
N ARG A 52 5.48 9.06 3.13
CA ARG A 52 4.21 9.41 3.75
C ARG A 52 3.46 10.36 2.82
N LEU A 53 2.23 10.02 2.45
CA LEU A 53 1.37 10.93 1.72
C LEU A 53 0.73 11.91 2.71
N CYS A 54 1.25 13.12 2.76
CA CYS A 54 0.71 14.22 3.55
C CYS A 54 0.66 15.49 2.71
N CYS A 55 -0.46 16.21 2.76
CA CYS A 55 -0.64 17.48 2.06
C CYS A 55 -0.32 18.65 3.03
N PRO A 56 0.26 19.78 2.56
CA PRO A 56 0.52 20.12 1.15
C PRO A 56 1.88 19.62 0.61
N PHE A 57 2.78 19.13 1.46
CA PHE A 57 4.09 18.63 1.05
C PHE A 57 4.33 17.23 1.60
N PRO A 58 4.72 16.26 0.76
CA PRO A 58 5.02 14.92 1.23
C PRO A 58 6.29 14.92 2.10
N GLU A 59 6.35 13.99 3.08
CA GLU A 59 7.60 13.75 3.79
C GLU A 59 8.66 13.22 2.82
N PRO A 60 9.96 13.43 3.07
CA PRO A 60 11.01 12.85 2.23
C PRO A 60 10.92 11.33 2.20
N ALA A 61 10.94 10.75 0.99
CA ALA A 61 11.02 9.30 0.84
C ALA A 61 12.31 8.76 1.46
N ALA A 62 12.23 7.57 2.06
CA ALA A 62 13.37 6.94 2.73
C ALA A 62 13.32 5.41 2.62
N LEU A 63 14.49 4.78 2.57
CA LEU A 63 14.65 3.32 2.60
C LEU A 63 14.52 2.75 4.01
N GLY A 64 14.08 1.50 4.11
CA GLY A 64 14.05 0.74 5.37
C GLY A 64 13.01 1.21 6.37
N LYS A 65 12.10 2.12 5.99
CA LYS A 65 11.14 2.78 6.89
C LYS A 65 9.67 2.48 6.57
N ALA A 66 9.41 1.50 5.72
CA ALA A 66 8.08 1.16 5.25
C ALA A 66 7.18 0.46 6.30
N GLY A 67 7.72 0.04 7.45
CA GLY A 67 6.93 -0.58 8.51
C GLY A 67 6.17 -1.83 8.05
N GLU A 68 4.91 -1.97 8.48
CA GLU A 68 4.06 -3.12 8.16
C GLU A 68 3.84 -3.28 6.65
N VAL A 69 3.54 -2.20 5.92
CA VAL A 69 3.31 -2.28 4.47
C VAL A 69 4.54 -2.76 3.71
N GLY A 70 5.75 -2.44 4.19
CA GLY A 70 6.99 -2.95 3.61
C GLY A 70 7.16 -4.45 3.78
N ALA A 71 6.74 -4.99 4.92
CA ALA A 71 6.77 -6.43 5.19
C ALA A 71 5.75 -7.17 4.30
N GLY A 72 4.54 -6.62 4.19
CA GLY A 72 3.51 -7.10 3.25
C GLY A 72 4.01 -7.09 1.81
N LEU A 73 4.54 -5.97 1.31
CA LEU A 73 5.10 -5.88 -0.04
C LEU A 73 6.23 -6.89 -0.28
N LEU A 74 7.14 -7.07 0.67
CA LEU A 74 8.22 -8.06 0.56
C LEU A 74 7.68 -9.50 0.50
N THR A 75 6.55 -9.76 1.14
CA THR A 75 5.85 -11.04 1.06
C THR A 75 5.17 -11.20 -0.31
N ALA A 76 4.42 -10.19 -0.77
CA ALA A 76 3.74 -10.20 -2.08
C ALA A 76 4.72 -10.43 -3.24
N LEU A 77 5.92 -9.82 -3.18
CA LEU A 77 7.00 -10.02 -4.16
C LEU A 77 7.41 -11.49 -4.38
N ARG A 78 7.14 -12.37 -3.41
CA ARG A 78 7.44 -13.82 -3.51
C ARG A 78 6.40 -14.59 -4.32
N PHE A 79 5.18 -14.05 -4.40
CA PHE A 79 4.09 -14.59 -5.18
C PHE A 79 4.08 -13.98 -6.59
N ASP A 80 4.30 -12.67 -6.69
CA ASP A 80 4.43 -11.97 -7.96
C ASP A 80 5.50 -10.87 -7.88
N SER A 81 6.57 -11.04 -8.66
CA SER A 81 7.69 -10.09 -8.71
C SER A 81 7.43 -8.85 -9.56
N THR A 82 6.31 -8.80 -10.30
CA THR A 82 5.86 -7.61 -11.04
C THR A 82 5.24 -6.57 -10.10
N ILE A 83 4.59 -7.02 -9.02
CA ILE A 83 4.07 -6.17 -7.96
C ILE A 83 5.20 -5.62 -7.12
N ARG A 84 5.52 -4.34 -7.29
CA ARG A 84 6.66 -3.69 -6.61
C ARG A 84 6.26 -2.49 -5.76
N SER A 85 4.97 -2.19 -5.65
CA SER A 85 4.48 -1.08 -4.86
C SER A 85 3.26 -1.48 -4.06
N ALA A 86 3.14 -0.87 -2.89
CA ALA A 86 1.97 -1.05 -2.04
C ALA A 86 1.68 0.20 -1.23
N ALA A 87 0.43 0.45 -0.87
CA ALA A 87 0.09 1.49 0.10
C ALA A 87 -0.84 0.95 1.17
N MET A 88 -0.55 1.30 2.41
CA MET A 88 -1.45 1.05 3.53
C MET A 88 -2.27 2.30 3.78
N VAL A 89 -3.58 2.19 3.56
CA VAL A 89 -4.55 3.28 3.53
C VAL A 89 -5.53 3.09 4.69
N PRO A 90 -5.74 4.11 5.55
CA PRO A 90 -6.84 4.08 6.51
C PRO A 90 -8.17 3.87 5.79
N CYS A 91 -9.08 3.12 6.41
CA CYS A 91 -10.33 2.76 5.75
C CYS A 91 -11.50 2.74 6.72
N SER A 92 -12.69 2.91 6.18
CA SER A 92 -13.97 2.68 6.85
C SER A 92 -14.75 1.61 6.08
N PRO A 93 -15.77 0.98 6.69
CA PRO A 93 -16.61 0.03 5.96
C PRO A 93 -17.22 0.61 4.67
N SER A 94 -17.63 1.89 4.68
CA SER A 94 -18.20 2.54 3.49
C SER A 94 -17.18 2.75 2.37
N ILE A 95 -15.91 3.03 2.71
CA ILE A 95 -14.83 3.17 1.74
C ILE A 95 -14.42 1.81 1.19
N LEU A 96 -14.45 0.76 2.01
CA LEU A 96 -14.20 -0.60 1.54
C LEU A 96 -15.22 -1.03 0.49
N ASP A 97 -16.52 -0.76 0.70
CA ASP A 97 -17.57 -1.06 -0.29
C ASP A 97 -17.31 -0.35 -1.64
N VAL A 98 -16.70 0.84 -1.59
CA VAL A 98 -16.27 1.57 -2.79
C VAL A 98 -15.05 0.90 -3.40
N ALA A 99 -14.07 0.52 -2.59
CA ALA A 99 -12.86 -0.14 -3.03
C ALA A 99 -13.16 -1.47 -3.73
N GLU A 100 -13.98 -2.33 -3.14
CA GLU A 100 -14.41 -3.62 -3.71
C GLU A 100 -15.16 -3.50 -5.04
N ARG A 101 -15.77 -2.33 -5.33
CA ARG A 101 -16.46 -2.10 -6.61
C ARG A 101 -15.52 -1.58 -7.71
N ILE A 102 -14.39 -0.99 -7.32
CA ILE A 102 -13.49 -0.28 -8.21
C ILE A 102 -12.26 -1.12 -8.53
N LEU A 103 -11.68 -1.68 -7.48
CA LEU A 103 -10.54 -2.58 -7.53
C LEU A 103 -11.12 -3.99 -7.79
N LEU A 104 -10.57 -4.67 -8.78
CA LEU A 104 -11.19 -5.84 -9.40
C LEU A 104 -11.04 -7.08 -8.52
N ASP A 105 -9.94 -7.16 -7.76
CA ASP A 105 -9.64 -8.30 -6.89
C ASP A 105 -9.33 -7.86 -5.45
N ALA A 106 -10.23 -8.22 -4.52
CA ALA A 106 -10.14 -7.88 -3.11
C ALA A 106 -10.18 -9.16 -2.26
N ALA A 107 -9.20 -9.30 -1.36
CA ALA A 107 -9.09 -10.46 -0.48
C ALA A 107 -9.08 -10.08 1.01
N GLU A 108 -9.84 -10.83 1.80
CA GLU A 108 -9.92 -10.67 3.24
C GLU A 108 -9.05 -11.70 3.97
N TYR A 109 -8.44 -11.31 5.09
CA TYR A 109 -7.84 -12.22 6.04
C TYR A 109 -8.28 -11.89 7.47
N ASP A 110 -8.34 -12.92 8.32
CA ASP A 110 -8.65 -12.77 9.75
C ASP A 110 -7.36 -12.92 10.57
N ARG A 111 -6.92 -11.84 11.22
CA ARG A 111 -5.72 -11.85 12.06
C ARG A 111 -5.75 -12.85 13.21
N HIS A 112 -6.92 -13.28 13.68
CA HIS A 112 -7.03 -14.32 14.71
C HIS A 112 -6.58 -15.69 14.21
N GLY A 113 -6.49 -15.89 12.89
CA GLY A 113 -5.87 -17.05 12.26
C GLY A 113 -4.34 -17.01 12.22
N THR A 114 -3.69 -15.90 12.62
CA THR A 114 -2.23 -15.77 12.57
C THR A 114 -1.56 -16.77 13.52
N PRO A 115 -0.68 -17.66 13.04
CA PRO A 115 0.08 -18.54 13.91
C PRO A 115 1.01 -17.76 14.86
N PRO A 116 1.22 -18.22 16.10
CA PRO A 116 2.14 -17.59 17.03
C PRO A 116 3.56 -17.46 16.45
N GLY A 117 4.18 -16.28 16.64
CA GLY A 117 5.56 -16.02 16.19
C GLY A 117 5.70 -15.60 14.73
N ILE A 118 4.59 -15.45 13.98
CA ILE A 118 4.57 -14.91 12.62
C ILE A 118 3.95 -13.50 12.65
N SER A 119 4.51 -12.58 11.87
CA SER A 119 3.90 -11.27 11.64
C SER A 119 2.52 -11.43 10.99
N THR A 120 1.50 -10.80 11.56
CA THR A 120 0.14 -10.81 11.00
C THR A 120 0.12 -10.27 9.58
N MET A 121 0.95 -9.27 9.25
CA MET A 121 1.01 -8.71 7.90
C MET A 121 1.64 -9.69 6.90
N ASP A 122 2.72 -10.38 7.29
CA ASP A 122 3.35 -11.40 6.43
C ASP A 122 2.40 -12.58 6.22
N TRP A 123 1.75 -13.04 7.30
CA TRP A 123 0.79 -14.14 7.22
C TRP A 123 -0.44 -13.76 6.40
N GLY A 124 -1.06 -12.60 6.66
CA GLY A 124 -2.25 -12.14 5.96
C GLY A 124 -1.99 -11.95 4.47
N THR A 125 -0.85 -11.33 4.12
CA THR A 125 -0.42 -11.21 2.72
C THR A 125 -0.23 -12.58 2.07
N ALA A 126 0.51 -13.49 2.71
CA ALA A 126 0.73 -14.84 2.17
C ALA A 126 -0.56 -15.68 2.11
N PHE A 127 -1.52 -15.43 3.00
CA PHE A 127 -2.83 -16.07 3.00
C PHE A 127 -3.66 -15.62 1.80
N CYS A 128 -3.71 -14.31 1.55
CA CYS A 128 -4.45 -13.72 0.43
C CYS A 128 -3.78 -13.98 -0.92
N CYS A 129 -2.45 -14.05 -0.99
CA CYS A 129 -1.72 -14.14 -2.27
C CYS A 129 -1.63 -15.56 -2.87
N ARG A 130 -2.36 -16.55 -2.35
CA ARG A 130 -2.19 -17.97 -2.72
C ARG A 130 -2.52 -18.28 -4.18
N GLU A 131 -3.48 -17.56 -4.76
CA GLU A 131 -3.94 -17.76 -6.14
C GLU A 131 -3.41 -16.68 -7.10
N GLY A 132 -2.61 -15.74 -6.59
CA GLY A 132 -2.19 -14.51 -7.25
C GLY A 132 -2.16 -13.37 -6.24
N VAL A 133 -1.44 -12.28 -6.54
CA VAL A 133 -1.49 -11.08 -5.68
C VAL A 133 -2.74 -10.27 -6.05
N PRO A 134 -3.71 -10.10 -5.13
CA PRO A 134 -4.91 -9.30 -5.41
C PRO A 134 -4.58 -7.81 -5.46
N ASP A 135 -5.49 -7.00 -6.01
CA ASP A 135 -5.35 -5.54 -6.04
C ASP A 135 -5.34 -4.95 -4.63
N LEU A 136 -6.13 -5.54 -3.71
CA LEU A 136 -6.13 -5.14 -2.30
C LEU A 136 -6.32 -6.30 -1.33
N ILE A 137 -5.76 -6.14 -0.13
CA ILE A 137 -6.04 -7.00 1.03
C ILE A 137 -6.49 -6.19 2.24
N TYR A 138 -7.29 -6.81 3.11
CA TYR A 138 -7.77 -6.17 4.32
C TYR A 138 -8.15 -7.17 5.43
N ASP A 139 -8.24 -6.65 6.65
CA ASP A 139 -8.70 -7.35 7.85
C ASP A 139 -9.79 -6.50 8.52
N ARG A 140 -11.07 -6.91 8.41
CA ARG A 140 -12.20 -6.14 8.97
C ARG A 140 -12.17 -6.05 10.51
N SER A 141 -11.42 -6.94 11.16
CA SER A 141 -11.29 -6.96 12.63
C SER A 141 -10.16 -6.04 13.14
N ALA A 142 -9.35 -5.48 12.23
CA ALA A 142 -8.27 -4.58 12.60
C ALA A 142 -8.79 -3.23 13.12
N ASP A 143 -8.22 -2.76 14.22
CA ASP A 143 -8.44 -1.42 14.77
C ASP A 143 -7.07 -0.74 15.00
N PRO A 144 -6.74 0.38 14.32
CA PRO A 144 -7.55 1.04 13.29
C PRO A 144 -7.66 0.22 12.00
N PHE A 145 -8.84 0.29 11.34
CA PHE A 145 -9.11 -0.42 10.09
C PHE A 145 -8.34 0.19 8.91
N LYS A 146 -7.67 -0.68 8.15
CA LYS A 146 -6.81 -0.30 7.02
C LYS A 146 -6.94 -1.33 5.90
N ILE A 147 -6.73 -0.86 4.68
CA ILE A 147 -6.54 -1.71 3.50
C ILE A 147 -5.10 -1.57 3.01
N VAL A 148 -4.58 -2.61 2.35
CA VAL A 148 -3.31 -2.56 1.63
C VAL A 148 -3.60 -2.75 0.15
N ILE A 149 -3.25 -1.75 -0.66
CA ILE A 149 -3.39 -1.77 -2.12
C ILE A 149 -2.04 -2.14 -2.72
N PHE A 150 -2.02 -3.03 -3.71
CA PHE A 150 -0.83 -3.47 -4.43
C PHE A 150 -0.86 -2.98 -5.89
N ALA A 151 0.31 -2.66 -6.44
CA ALA A 151 0.46 -2.40 -7.88
C ALA A 151 1.91 -2.57 -8.34
N GLU A 152 2.13 -2.47 -9.65
CA GLU A 152 3.47 -2.54 -10.23
C GLU A 152 4.34 -1.34 -9.83
N ARG A 153 3.81 -0.11 -9.90
CA ARG A 153 4.60 1.12 -9.67
C ARG A 153 3.98 2.03 -8.60
N PRO A 154 4.77 2.91 -7.97
CA PRO A 154 4.25 3.81 -6.94
C PRO A 154 3.15 4.74 -7.45
N MET A 155 3.25 5.15 -8.73
CA MET A 155 2.24 6.00 -9.37
C MET A 155 0.90 5.26 -9.52
N ASP A 156 0.93 3.98 -9.89
CA ASP A 156 -0.29 3.19 -10.08
C ASP A 156 -1.08 3.09 -8.76
N VAL A 157 -0.37 2.83 -7.65
CA VAL A 157 -1.00 2.84 -6.30
C VAL A 157 -1.61 4.21 -5.96
N VAL A 158 -0.91 5.29 -6.30
CA VAL A 158 -1.41 6.65 -6.04
C VAL A 158 -2.66 6.97 -6.88
N ASP A 159 -2.67 6.55 -8.14
CA ASP A 159 -3.82 6.74 -9.03
C ASP A 159 -5.06 6.00 -8.50
N GLU A 160 -4.88 4.78 -8.00
CA GLU A 160 -5.95 4.03 -7.33
C GLU A 160 -6.47 4.76 -6.08
N ILE A 161 -5.58 5.26 -5.23
CA ILE A 161 -5.98 6.04 -4.04
C ILE A 161 -6.74 7.32 -4.42
N ILE A 162 -6.29 8.04 -5.44
CA ILE A 162 -6.98 9.25 -5.93
C ILE A 162 -8.38 8.89 -6.44
N MET A 163 -8.50 7.78 -7.16
CA MET A 163 -9.78 7.29 -7.66
C MET A 163 -10.74 6.91 -6.52
N LEU A 164 -10.23 6.20 -5.50
CA LEU A 164 -10.98 5.86 -4.28
C LEU A 164 -11.44 7.11 -3.54
N SER A 165 -10.53 8.07 -3.35
CA SER A 165 -10.80 9.34 -2.67
C SER A 165 -11.97 10.09 -3.33
N ARG A 166 -11.89 10.29 -4.65
CA ARG A 166 -12.91 11.02 -5.42
C ARG A 166 -14.29 10.35 -5.40
N ARG A 167 -14.35 9.02 -5.33
CA ARG A 167 -15.61 8.28 -5.29
C ARG A 167 -16.18 8.16 -3.87
N SER A 168 -15.32 8.19 -2.86
CA SER A 168 -15.73 8.16 -1.44
C SER A 168 -16.33 9.50 -0.98
N THR A 169 -15.84 10.64 -1.49
CA THR A 169 -16.40 11.97 -1.19
C THR A 169 -17.88 12.11 -1.59
N ASN A 170 -18.37 11.30 -2.55
CA ASN A 170 -19.78 11.30 -2.94
C ASN A 170 -20.70 10.54 -1.95
N ILE A 171 -20.15 9.88 -0.93
CA ILE A 171 -20.91 9.08 0.05
C ILE A 171 -21.06 9.81 1.39
N GLU A 172 -20.19 10.78 1.66
CA GLU A 172 -20.23 11.61 2.88
C GLU A 172 -20.99 12.95 2.70
N LEU A 173 -21.64 13.16 1.54
CA LEU A 173 -22.52 14.30 1.22
C LEU A 173 -23.98 13.85 1.08
#